data_AF-A0A371J5A4-F1
#
_entry.id   AF-A0A371J5A4-F1
#
_cell.length_a   1.000
_cell.length_b   1.000
_cell.length_c   1.000
_cell.angle_alpha   90.00
_cell.angle_beta   90.00
_cell.angle_gamma   90.00
#
_symmetry.space_group_name_H-M   'P 1'
#
loop_
_entity.id
_entity.type
_entity.pdbx_description
1 polymer ?
#
loop_
_entity_poly.entity_id
_entity_poly.type
_entity_poly.pdbx_seq_one_letter_code
_entity_poly.pdbx_strand_id
1 'polypeptide(L)'
;MSRKKYDDKFKMRVVKEYETGGISCYKLGIKYNVDAKCVRSWCRLYKEFGIVAFTDNHANINYSAEFKTQVVNSYLEGGKTYQAVALAYGIFAPTTVRQWVMQYNMQVQKSNECYDDGNLWIDFSTFSAKVDEKEIMFTPMEFKTLKLLVNNADKVLTRQVLLEKLWDMDENYVDEHTLTTLISRIRNKIENGDFTYIKTIYGMGYMWLDGDKT
;
A
#
# COMPACT_ATOMS: atom_id res chain seq x y z
N MET A 1 11.85 15.20 -26.60
CA MET A 1 10.49 15.76 -26.41
C MET A 1 9.48 14.80 -27.03
N SER A 2 8.67 14.11 -26.21
CA SER A 2 7.59 13.27 -26.74
C SER A 2 6.52 14.19 -27.36
N ARG A 3 6.33 14.14 -28.67
CA ARG A 3 5.30 14.93 -29.35
C ARG A 3 3.93 14.47 -28.85
N LYS A 4 3.13 15.37 -28.26
CA LYS A 4 1.71 15.10 -27.98
C LYS A 4 1.07 14.55 -29.26
N LYS A 5 0.55 13.32 -29.22
CA LYS A 5 -0.04 12.63 -30.39
C LYS A 5 -1.21 13.39 -31.03
N TYR A 6 -1.91 14.20 -30.23
CA TYR A 6 -3.04 15.03 -30.66
C TYR A 6 -2.92 16.43 -30.05
N ASP A 7 -3.11 17.47 -30.87
CA ASP A 7 -3.13 18.86 -30.43
C ASP A 7 -4.46 19.23 -29.74
N ASP A 8 -4.44 20.32 -28.97
CA ASP A 8 -5.55 20.69 -28.10
C ASP A 8 -6.75 21.27 -28.89
N LYS A 9 -6.52 21.89 -30.06
CA LYS A 9 -7.61 22.34 -30.96
C LYS A 9 -8.34 21.17 -31.58
N PHE A 10 -7.63 20.11 -31.94
CA PHE A 10 -8.20 18.88 -32.48
C PHE A 10 -9.10 18.18 -31.45
N LYS A 11 -8.62 18.00 -30.21
CA LYS A 11 -9.42 17.42 -29.12
C LYS A 11 -10.71 18.20 -28.90
N MET A 12 -10.62 19.53 -28.89
CA MET A 12 -11.77 20.42 -28.73
C MET A 12 -12.81 20.24 -29.83
N ARG A 13 -12.38 20.09 -31.09
CA ARG A 13 -13.29 19.83 -32.22
C ARG A 13 -14.07 18.53 -32.02
N VAL A 14 -13.38 17.46 -31.63
CA VAL A 14 -14.00 16.15 -31.40
C VAL A 14 -15.02 16.19 -30.27
N VAL A 15 -14.71 16.90 -29.17
CA VAL A 15 -15.63 17.05 -28.03
C VAL A 15 -16.85 17.90 -28.41
N LYS A 16 -16.68 19.01 -29.13
CA LYS A 16 -17.82 19.81 -29.60
C LYS A 16 -18.76 18.99 -30.48
N GLU A 17 -18.22 18.16 -31.37
CA GLU A 17 -19.05 17.30 -32.22
C GLU A 17 -19.80 16.22 -31.41
N TYR A 18 -19.18 15.71 -30.33
CA TYR A 18 -19.86 14.83 -29.37
C TYR A 18 -21.06 15.53 -28.70
N GLU A 19 -20.88 16.77 -28.24
CA GLU A 19 -21.95 17.56 -27.59
C GLU A 19 -23.08 17.95 -28.54
N THR A 20 -22.74 18.37 -29.77
CA THR A 20 -23.75 18.86 -30.74
C THR A 20 -24.44 17.75 -31.52
N GLY A 21 -23.76 16.62 -31.75
CA GLY A 21 -24.20 15.62 -32.74
C GLY A 21 -24.87 14.38 -32.16
N GLY A 22 -24.84 14.17 -30.84
CA GLY A 22 -25.33 12.91 -30.22
C GLY A 22 -24.59 11.65 -30.72
N ILE A 23 -23.43 11.84 -31.35
CA ILE A 23 -22.64 10.76 -31.94
C ILE A 23 -21.88 10.04 -30.81
N SER A 24 -21.95 8.71 -30.76
CA SER A 24 -21.23 7.95 -29.74
C SER A 24 -19.70 8.11 -29.88
N CYS A 25 -18.97 8.01 -28.76
CA CYS A 25 -17.49 8.07 -28.78
C CYS A 25 -16.86 7.04 -29.73
N TYR A 26 -17.53 5.89 -29.93
CA TYR A 26 -17.10 4.86 -30.87
C TYR A 26 -17.16 5.35 -32.33
N LYS A 27 -18.29 5.94 -32.74
CA LYS A 27 -18.47 6.49 -34.09
C LYS A 27 -17.49 7.64 -34.35
N LEU A 28 -17.25 8.51 -33.37
CA LEU A 28 -16.24 9.57 -33.47
C LEU A 28 -14.82 9.00 -33.58
N GLY A 29 -14.52 7.92 -32.85
CA GLY A 29 -13.24 7.24 -32.95
C GLY A 29 -12.95 6.73 -34.36
N ILE A 30 -13.94 6.12 -35.01
CA ILE A 30 -13.84 5.71 -36.42
C ILE A 30 -13.67 6.94 -37.33
N LYS A 31 -14.55 7.95 -37.19
CA LYS A 31 -14.55 9.15 -38.04
C LYS A 31 -13.20 9.88 -38.06
N TYR A 32 -12.55 9.97 -36.90
CA TYR A 32 -11.31 10.73 -36.73
C TYR A 32 -10.06 9.85 -36.68
N ASN A 33 -10.19 8.53 -36.84
CA ASN A 33 -9.11 7.56 -36.66
C ASN A 33 -8.41 7.70 -35.29
N VAL A 34 -9.21 7.79 -34.23
CA VAL A 34 -8.78 7.92 -32.84
C VAL A 34 -9.37 6.76 -32.03
N ASP A 35 -8.61 6.21 -31.08
CA ASP A 35 -9.15 5.21 -30.16
C ASP A 35 -10.37 5.80 -29.41
N ALA A 36 -11.50 5.08 -29.45
CA ALA A 36 -12.72 5.48 -28.77
C ALA A 36 -12.53 5.71 -27.25
N LYS A 37 -11.54 5.07 -26.62
CA LYS A 37 -11.14 5.33 -25.23
C LYS A 37 -10.58 6.74 -25.05
N CYS A 38 -9.78 7.25 -26.00
CA CYS A 38 -9.28 8.62 -25.99
C CYS A 38 -10.43 9.61 -26.11
N VAL A 39 -11.34 9.39 -27.06
CA VAL A 39 -12.53 10.24 -27.26
C VAL A 39 -13.38 10.29 -25.99
N ARG A 40 -13.67 9.14 -25.38
CA ARG A 40 -14.42 9.05 -24.12
C ARG A 40 -13.72 9.82 -22.99
N SER A 41 -12.40 9.69 -22.89
CA SER A 41 -11.62 10.42 -21.88
C SER A 41 -11.69 11.93 -22.08
N TRP A 42 -11.58 12.43 -23.32
CA TRP A 42 -11.69 13.85 -23.64
C TRP A 42 -13.07 14.42 -23.30
N CYS A 43 -14.14 13.75 -23.72
CA CYS A 43 -15.51 14.19 -23.40
C CYS A 43 -15.75 14.22 -21.89
N ARG A 44 -15.26 13.20 -21.17
CA ARG A 44 -15.34 13.16 -19.70
C ARG A 44 -14.60 14.33 -19.06
N LEU A 45 -13.35 14.57 -19.44
CA LEU A 45 -12.56 15.65 -18.85
C LEU A 45 -13.15 17.02 -19.16
N TYR A 46 -13.68 17.21 -20.36
CA TYR A 46 -14.34 18.46 -20.73
C TYR A 46 -15.63 18.69 -19.95
N LYS A 47 -16.43 17.64 -19.71
CA LYS A 47 -17.65 17.74 -18.90
C LYS A 47 -17.36 18.24 -17.48
N GLU A 48 -16.23 17.82 -16.90
CA GLU A 48 -15.87 18.14 -15.51
C GLU A 48 -15.04 19.43 -15.38
N PHE A 49 -14.14 19.71 -16.33
CA PHE A 49 -13.15 20.80 -16.22
C PHE A 49 -13.22 21.83 -17.35
N GLY A 50 -14.15 21.66 -18.30
CA GLY A 50 -14.29 22.54 -19.45
C GLY A 50 -13.01 22.61 -20.29
N ILE A 51 -12.69 23.81 -20.78
CA ILE A 51 -11.53 24.05 -21.65
C ILE A 51 -10.18 23.79 -20.96
N VAL A 52 -10.12 23.93 -19.63
CA VAL A 52 -8.91 23.74 -18.81
C VAL A 52 -8.38 22.31 -18.89
N ALA A 53 -9.25 21.35 -19.20
CA ALA A 53 -8.86 19.96 -19.48
C ALA A 53 -7.80 19.80 -20.58
N PHE A 54 -7.71 20.77 -21.51
CA PHE A 54 -6.86 20.68 -22.69
C PHE A 54 -5.76 21.73 -22.75
N THR A 55 -5.87 22.84 -22.02
CA THR A 55 -4.94 23.98 -22.17
C THR A 55 -3.65 23.82 -21.38
N ASP A 56 -3.68 23.14 -20.23
CA ASP A 56 -2.49 23.10 -19.37
C ASP A 56 -1.70 21.81 -19.56
N ASN A 57 -0.38 21.91 -19.38
CA ASN A 57 0.50 20.76 -19.42
C ASN A 57 0.45 19.99 -18.10
N HIS A 58 -0.64 19.25 -17.91
CA HIS A 58 -0.92 18.46 -16.71
C HIS A 58 0.04 17.29 -16.49
N ALA A 59 0.92 16.98 -17.46
CA ALA A 59 1.89 15.89 -17.36
C ALA A 59 3.10 16.21 -16.46
N ASN A 60 3.34 17.49 -16.14
CA ASN A 60 4.47 17.96 -15.31
C ASN A 60 4.01 18.64 -14.01
N ILE A 61 2.83 18.29 -13.50
CA ILE A 61 2.39 18.79 -12.19
C ILE A 61 3.21 18.09 -11.10
N ASN A 62 4.02 18.86 -10.37
CA ASN A 62 4.76 18.36 -9.22
C ASN A 62 3.85 18.42 -7.98
N TYR A 63 3.24 17.30 -7.64
CA TYR A 63 2.43 17.17 -6.43
C TYR A 63 3.34 17.00 -5.19
N SER A 64 3.07 17.76 -4.13
CA SER A 64 3.78 17.61 -2.84
C SER A 64 3.54 16.22 -2.24
N ALA A 65 4.46 15.77 -1.38
CA ALA A 65 4.31 14.49 -0.67
C ALA A 65 3.04 14.48 0.20
N GLU A 66 2.78 15.57 0.91
CA GLU A 66 1.58 15.75 1.74
C GLU A 66 0.28 15.60 0.93
N PHE A 67 0.21 16.24 -0.25
CA PHE A 67 -0.96 16.12 -1.12
C PHE A 67 -1.15 14.67 -1.62
N LYS A 68 -0.07 13.99 -2.00
CA LYS A 68 -0.15 12.57 -2.42
C LYS A 68 -0.70 11.70 -1.29
N THR A 69 -0.21 11.90 -0.05
CA THR A 69 -0.70 11.18 1.13
C THR A 69 -2.19 11.44 1.38
N GLN A 70 -2.63 12.70 1.29
CA GLN A 70 -4.04 13.06 1.44
C GLN A 70 -4.94 12.35 0.43
N VAL A 71 -4.53 12.32 -0.84
CA VAL A 71 -5.28 11.67 -1.93
C VAL A 71 -5.35 10.15 -1.72
N VAL A 72 -4.25 9.53 -1.29
CA VAL A 72 -4.22 8.09 -0.97
C VAL A 72 -5.14 7.78 0.21
N ASN A 73 -5.07 8.55 1.29
CA ASN A 73 -5.93 8.35 2.46
C ASN A 73 -7.42 8.45 2.10
N SER A 74 -7.81 9.45 1.28
CA SER A 74 -9.19 9.55 0.81
C SER A 74 -9.65 8.35 -0.04
N TYR A 75 -8.73 7.63 -0.70
CA TYR A 75 -9.05 6.38 -1.39
C TYR A 75 -9.20 5.22 -0.39
N LEU A 76 -8.34 5.15 0.62
CA LEU A 76 -8.38 4.07 1.63
C LEU A 76 -9.60 4.18 2.55
N GLU A 77 -10.08 5.40 2.83
CA GLU A 77 -11.23 5.67 3.70
C GLU A 77 -12.60 5.37 3.05
N GLY A 78 -12.67 5.21 1.73
CA GLY A 78 -13.95 5.06 1.04
C GLY A 78 -13.88 4.10 -0.14
N GLY A 79 -14.93 3.31 -0.35
CA GLY A 79 -15.12 2.45 -1.54
C GLY A 79 -15.30 3.21 -2.86
N LYS A 80 -14.67 4.39 -3.00
CA LYS A 80 -14.66 5.23 -4.20
C LYS A 80 -13.69 4.63 -5.22
N THR A 81 -14.03 4.74 -6.49
CA THR A 81 -13.10 4.35 -7.57
C THR A 81 -11.94 5.34 -7.67
N TYR A 82 -10.79 4.92 -8.22
CA TYR A 82 -9.67 5.83 -8.53
C TYR A 82 -10.12 7.05 -9.35
N GLN A 83 -11.12 6.88 -10.21
CA GLN A 83 -11.69 7.96 -11.00
C GLN A 83 -12.44 8.97 -10.13
N ALA A 84 -13.26 8.52 -9.18
CA ALA A 84 -14.00 9.41 -8.30
C ALA A 84 -13.05 10.22 -7.41
N VAL A 85 -12.01 9.58 -6.87
CA VAL A 85 -10.98 10.26 -6.07
C VAL A 85 -10.23 11.28 -6.95
N ALA A 86 -9.80 10.88 -8.15
CA ALA A 86 -9.10 11.80 -9.05
C ALA A 86 -9.93 13.06 -9.37
N LEU A 87 -11.23 12.91 -9.62
CA LEU A 87 -12.12 14.05 -9.87
C LEU A 87 -12.24 14.97 -8.65
N ALA A 88 -12.40 14.41 -7.45
CA ALA A 88 -12.52 15.19 -6.21
C ALA A 88 -11.30 16.08 -5.94
N TYR A 89 -10.11 15.64 -6.36
CA TYR A 89 -8.85 16.35 -6.17
C TYR A 89 -8.34 17.07 -7.42
N GLY A 90 -9.14 17.18 -8.48
CA GLY A 90 -8.74 17.86 -9.73
C GLY A 90 -7.62 17.16 -10.50
N ILE A 91 -7.44 15.85 -10.30
CA ILE A 91 -6.43 15.05 -10.99
C ILE A 91 -7.02 14.52 -12.30
N PHE A 92 -6.47 15.00 -13.42
CA PHE A 92 -6.96 14.68 -14.77
C PHE A 92 -6.74 13.20 -15.18
N ALA A 93 -5.73 12.55 -14.61
CA ALA A 93 -5.39 11.15 -14.90
C ALA A 93 -5.66 10.25 -13.68
N PRO A 94 -6.75 9.46 -13.67
CA PRO A 94 -7.03 8.51 -12.59
C PRO A 94 -5.92 7.47 -12.37
N THR A 95 -5.10 7.22 -13.41
CA THR A 95 -3.93 6.35 -13.31
C THR A 95 -2.87 6.89 -12.36
N THR A 96 -2.80 8.21 -12.17
CA THR A 96 -1.89 8.85 -11.20
C THR A 96 -2.27 8.47 -9.77
N VAL A 97 -3.56 8.53 -9.42
CA VAL A 97 -4.05 8.08 -8.11
C VAL A 97 -3.75 6.59 -7.91
N ARG A 98 -4.01 5.74 -8.91
CA ARG A 98 -3.67 4.31 -8.86
C ARG A 98 -2.16 4.10 -8.60
N GLN A 99 -1.29 4.84 -9.29
CA GLN A 99 0.16 4.73 -9.10
C GLN A 99 0.56 5.10 -7.68
N TRP A 100 0.01 6.16 -7.10
CA TRP A 100 0.31 6.56 -5.72
C TRP A 100 -0.20 5.55 -4.70
N VAL A 101 -1.41 5.02 -4.86
CA VAL A 101 -1.93 3.95 -3.99
C VAL A 101 -1.06 2.71 -4.07
N MET A 102 -0.62 2.32 -5.28
CA MET A 102 0.31 1.21 -5.45
C MET A 102 1.66 1.45 -4.76
N GLN A 103 2.22 2.66 -4.91
CA GLN A 103 3.47 3.03 -4.25
C GLN A 103 3.33 3.03 -2.72
N TYR A 104 2.23 3.57 -2.21
CA TYR A 104 1.91 3.53 -0.78
C TYR A 104 1.80 2.10 -0.27
N ASN A 105 1.03 1.24 -0.94
CA ASN A 105 0.88 -0.15 -0.54
C ASN A 105 2.21 -0.92 -0.58
N MET A 106 3.07 -0.65 -1.58
CA MET A 106 4.42 -1.23 -1.62
C MET A 106 5.30 -0.73 -0.47
N GLN A 107 5.21 0.54 -0.10
CA GLN A 107 5.95 1.10 1.03
C GLN A 107 5.47 0.52 2.36
N VAL A 108 4.15 0.44 2.57
CA VAL A 108 3.54 -0.21 3.74
C VAL A 108 3.91 -1.68 3.81
N GLN A 109 3.90 -2.38 2.69
CA GLN A 109 4.35 -3.77 2.66
C GLN A 109 5.82 -3.86 3.03
N LYS A 110 6.68 -3.00 2.47
CA LYS A 110 8.12 -2.99 2.78
C LYS A 110 8.39 -2.65 4.25
N SER A 111 7.66 -1.72 4.85
CA SER A 111 7.80 -1.43 6.29
C SER A 111 7.35 -2.61 7.15
N ASN A 112 6.40 -3.43 6.69
CA ASN A 112 5.99 -4.66 7.38
C ASN A 112 6.95 -5.85 7.14
N GLU A 113 7.92 -5.70 6.23
CA GLU A 113 8.95 -6.72 5.98
C GLU A 113 10.26 -6.42 6.72
N CYS A 114 10.43 -5.25 7.34
CA CYS A 114 11.62 -4.91 8.09
C CYS A 114 11.29 -4.32 9.46
N TYR A 115 11.99 -4.77 10.50
CA TYR A 115 11.98 -4.20 11.84
C TYR A 115 13.38 -3.70 12.18
N ASP A 116 13.49 -2.51 12.77
CA ASP A 116 14.76 -1.94 13.21
C ASP A 116 14.55 -0.90 14.31
N ASP A 117 15.08 -1.16 15.50
CA ASP A 117 15.13 -0.21 16.62
C ASP A 117 16.57 0.18 17.01
N GLY A 118 17.55 -0.24 16.19
CA GLY A 118 18.98 -0.05 16.43
C GLY A 118 19.66 -1.16 17.25
N ASN A 119 18.95 -1.86 18.12
CA ASN A 119 19.46 -3.07 18.79
C ASN A 119 19.10 -4.32 18.00
N LEU A 120 17.80 -4.50 17.72
CA LEU A 120 17.25 -5.62 16.96
C LEU A 120 16.89 -5.15 15.55
N TRP A 121 17.53 -5.78 14.56
CA TRP A 121 17.22 -5.63 13.15
C TRP A 121 16.70 -6.95 12.59
N ILE A 122 15.58 -6.92 11.86
CA ILE A 122 14.99 -8.10 11.23
C ILE A 122 14.54 -7.73 9.83
N ASP A 123 14.92 -8.54 8.84
CA ASP A 123 14.36 -8.52 7.50
C ASP A 123 13.61 -9.83 7.23
N PHE A 124 12.27 -9.74 7.28
CA PHE A 124 11.35 -10.84 7.04
C PHE A 124 11.31 -11.28 5.58
N SER A 125 11.78 -10.45 4.64
CA SER A 125 11.82 -10.81 3.22
C SER A 125 13.03 -11.70 2.89
N THR A 126 14.13 -11.54 3.62
CA THR A 126 15.37 -12.30 3.43
C THR A 126 15.62 -13.34 4.52
N PHE A 127 14.73 -13.44 5.53
CA PHE A 127 14.90 -14.30 6.71
C PHE A 127 16.25 -14.06 7.41
N SER A 128 16.62 -12.79 7.55
CA SER A 128 17.86 -12.39 8.22
C SER A 128 17.57 -11.47 9.40
N ALA A 129 18.40 -11.57 10.44
CA ALA A 129 18.22 -10.80 11.67
C ALA A 129 19.55 -10.58 12.41
N LYS A 130 19.62 -9.50 13.17
CA LYS A 130 20.78 -9.12 13.98
C LYS A 130 20.33 -8.57 15.33
N VAL A 131 21.10 -8.86 16.37
CA VAL A 131 20.98 -8.26 17.71
C VAL A 131 22.36 -7.73 18.10
N ASP A 132 22.45 -6.47 18.52
CA ASP A 132 23.73 -5.79 18.77
C ASP A 132 24.72 -6.00 17.60
N GLU A 133 24.24 -5.79 16.36
CA GLU A 133 24.96 -6.01 15.09
C GLU A 133 25.42 -7.45 14.79
N LYS A 134 25.18 -8.41 15.70
CA LYS A 134 25.54 -9.83 15.52
C LYS A 134 24.41 -10.60 14.85
N GLU A 135 24.73 -11.34 13.81
CA GLU A 135 23.77 -12.18 13.10
C GLU A 135 23.20 -13.28 13.98
N ILE A 136 21.88 -13.44 13.94
CA ILE A 136 21.16 -14.51 14.61
C ILE A 136 20.26 -15.25 13.63
N MET A 137 20.14 -16.56 13.83
CA MET A 137 19.34 -17.43 12.99
C MET A 137 18.04 -17.78 13.70
N PHE A 138 16.91 -17.57 13.02
CA PHE A 138 15.62 -18.09 13.43
C PHE A 138 15.20 -19.26 12.55
N THR A 139 14.45 -20.17 13.15
CA THR A 139 13.69 -21.17 12.39
C THR A 139 12.54 -20.49 11.65
N PRO A 140 11.98 -21.09 10.58
CA PRO A 140 10.85 -20.52 9.86
C PRO A 140 9.66 -20.17 10.76
N MET A 141 9.36 -21.02 11.74
CA MET A 141 8.25 -20.82 12.68
C MET A 141 8.50 -19.66 13.65
N GLU A 142 9.75 -19.47 14.08
CA GLU A 142 10.13 -18.32 14.90
C GLU A 142 10.02 -17.01 14.11
N PHE A 143 10.53 -16.96 12.87
CA PHE A 143 10.38 -15.79 11.98
C PHE A 143 8.90 -15.44 11.75
N LYS A 144 8.07 -16.45 11.52
CA LYS A 144 6.64 -16.28 11.31
C LYS A 144 5.93 -15.72 12.55
N THR A 145 6.26 -16.27 13.72
CA THR A 145 5.72 -15.78 15.00
C THR A 145 6.15 -14.35 15.27
N LEU A 146 7.43 -14.03 15.04
CA LEU A 146 7.98 -12.67 15.14
C LEU A 146 7.26 -11.71 14.19
N LYS A 147 7.08 -12.08 12.92
CA LYS A 147 6.39 -11.25 11.92
C LYS A 147 4.96 -10.92 12.34
N LEU A 148 4.25 -11.88 12.94
CA LEU A 148 2.91 -11.66 13.47
C LEU A 148 2.92 -10.67 14.63
N LEU A 149 3.84 -10.83 15.58
CA LEU A 149 3.96 -9.94 16.74
C LEU A 149 4.34 -8.51 16.33
N VAL A 150 5.40 -8.35 15.52
CA VAL A 150 5.90 -7.05 15.06
C VAL A 150 4.83 -6.29 14.26
N ASN A 151 4.14 -6.95 13.32
CA ASN A 151 3.07 -6.30 12.54
C ASN A 151 1.82 -5.96 13.36
N ASN A 152 1.76 -6.39 14.62
CA ASN A 152 0.69 -6.06 15.56
C ASN A 152 1.28 -5.45 16.84
N ALA A 153 2.32 -4.63 16.71
CA ALA A 153 2.89 -3.83 17.79
C ALA A 153 1.80 -3.11 18.61
N ASP A 154 2.00 -3.07 19.93
CA ASP A 154 1.07 -2.52 20.94
C ASP A 154 -0.33 -3.15 21.00
N LYS A 155 -0.56 -4.26 20.28
CA LYS A 155 -1.81 -5.01 20.34
C LYS A 155 -1.61 -6.36 20.99
N VAL A 156 -2.52 -6.73 21.88
CA VAL A 156 -2.55 -8.07 22.47
C VAL A 156 -3.03 -9.06 21.41
N LEU A 157 -2.12 -9.93 20.96
CA LEU A 157 -2.48 -11.10 20.18
C LEU A 157 -2.83 -12.24 21.12
N THR A 158 -4.09 -12.69 21.05
CA THR A 158 -4.54 -13.81 21.88
C THR A 158 -3.87 -15.10 21.45
N ARG A 159 -3.76 -16.06 22.38
CA ARG A 159 -3.20 -17.39 22.09
C ARG A 159 -3.95 -18.05 20.93
N GLN A 160 -5.28 -17.97 20.92
CA GLN A 160 -6.11 -18.54 19.86
C GLN A 160 -5.82 -17.93 18.49
N VAL A 161 -5.71 -16.59 18.39
CA VAL A 161 -5.38 -15.90 17.13
C VAL A 161 -3.99 -16.27 16.64
N LEU A 162 -3.01 -16.40 17.55
CA LEU A 162 -1.66 -16.84 17.19
C LEU A 162 -1.65 -18.26 16.66
N LEU A 163 -2.34 -19.20 17.32
CA LEU A 163 -2.42 -20.58 16.88
C LEU A 163 -3.08 -20.70 15.50
N GLU A 164 -4.23 -20.03 15.30
CA GLU A 164 -4.96 -19.98 14.02
C GLU A 164 -4.07 -19.49 12.87
N LYS A 165 -3.41 -18.34 13.04
CA LYS A 165 -2.53 -17.78 12.00
C LYS A 165 -1.26 -18.59 11.76
N LEU A 166 -0.76 -19.31 12.78
CA LEU A 166 0.40 -20.19 12.62
C LEU A 166 0.02 -21.50 11.92
N TRP A 167 -1.20 -22.00 12.10
CA TRP A 167 -1.72 -23.18 11.39
C TRP A 167 -1.95 -22.93 9.90
N ASP A 168 -2.57 -21.81 9.52
CA ASP A 168 -3.02 -21.53 8.15
C ASP A 168 -1.93 -21.51 7.07
N MET A 169 -0.65 -21.54 7.42
CA MET A 169 0.42 -21.34 6.42
C MET A 169 1.42 -22.49 6.23
N ASP A 170 1.43 -23.53 7.07
CA ASP A 170 2.46 -24.58 6.97
C ASP A 170 1.98 -26.01 7.20
N GLU A 171 0.66 -26.26 7.34
CA GLU A 171 0.04 -27.59 7.61
C GLU A 171 0.58 -28.34 8.86
N ASN A 172 1.52 -27.73 9.59
CA ASN A 172 2.11 -28.27 10.81
C ASN A 172 1.22 -27.93 12.01
N TYR A 173 0.86 -28.94 12.80
CA TYR A 173 0.06 -28.75 14.00
C TYR A 173 0.89 -28.03 15.09
N VAL A 174 0.59 -26.75 15.34
CA VAL A 174 1.14 -25.97 16.45
C VAL A 174 0.13 -26.00 17.59
N ASP A 175 0.46 -26.66 18.71
CA ASP A 175 -0.37 -26.61 19.91
C ASP A 175 0.06 -25.49 20.88
N GLU A 176 -0.70 -25.34 21.97
CA GLU A 176 -0.41 -24.35 23.01
C GLU A 176 0.99 -24.45 23.61
N HIS A 177 1.50 -25.68 23.78
CA HIS A 177 2.83 -25.89 24.29
C HIS A 177 3.86 -25.40 23.27
N THR A 178 3.67 -25.73 21.99
CA THR A 178 4.56 -25.33 20.89
C THR A 178 4.62 -23.82 20.79
N LEU A 179 3.48 -23.11 20.86
CA LEU A 179 3.46 -21.64 20.90
C LEU A 179 4.27 -21.09 22.07
N THR A 180 4.11 -21.67 23.26
CA THR A 180 4.84 -21.24 24.46
C THR A 180 6.35 -21.45 24.31
N THR A 181 6.76 -22.59 23.73
CA THR A 181 8.17 -22.88 23.42
C THR A 181 8.73 -21.92 22.37
N LEU A 182 7.97 -21.60 21.31
CA LEU A 182 8.37 -20.65 20.28
C LEU A 182 8.62 -19.27 20.88
N ILE A 183 7.69 -18.76 21.69
CA ILE A 183 7.86 -17.47 22.37
C ILE A 183 9.10 -17.48 23.27
N SER A 184 9.32 -18.55 24.05
CA SER A 184 10.51 -18.67 24.88
C SER A 184 11.81 -18.67 24.07
N ARG A 185 11.86 -19.41 22.95
CA ARG A 185 13.05 -19.44 22.08
C ARG A 185 13.32 -18.10 21.42
N ILE A 186 12.28 -17.40 20.98
CA ILE A 186 12.40 -16.06 20.40
C ILE A 186 12.99 -15.12 21.44
N ARG A 187 12.41 -15.04 22.64
CA ARG A 187 12.92 -14.20 23.74
C ARG A 187 14.39 -14.48 24.04
N ASN A 188 14.77 -15.75 24.17
CA ASN A 188 16.16 -16.13 24.43
C ASN A 188 17.15 -15.69 23.33
N LYS A 189 16.67 -15.39 22.12
CA LYS A 189 17.50 -14.94 21.01
C LYS A 189 17.57 -13.42 20.88
N ILE A 190 16.53 -12.69 21.30
CA ILE A 190 16.40 -11.23 21.05
C ILE A 190 16.40 -10.38 22.33
N GLU A 191 15.96 -10.93 23.45
CA GLU A 191 15.87 -10.21 24.71
C GLU A 191 17.13 -10.40 25.53
N ASN A 192 17.49 -9.37 26.26
CA ASN A 192 18.59 -9.38 27.23
C ASN A 192 18.17 -8.54 28.45
N GLY A 193 19.10 -8.25 29.37
CA GLY A 193 18.79 -7.47 30.57
C GLY A 193 18.34 -6.03 30.30
N ASP A 194 18.66 -5.49 29.13
CA ASP A 194 18.42 -4.09 28.77
C ASP A 194 17.21 -3.92 27.82
N PHE A 195 16.80 -4.99 27.12
CA PHE A 195 15.74 -4.96 26.11
C PHE A 195 14.74 -6.10 26.28
N THR A 196 13.47 -5.73 26.42
CA THR A 196 12.33 -6.65 26.42
C THR A 196 11.42 -6.36 25.22
N TYR A 197 11.10 -7.38 24.43
CA TYR A 197 10.36 -7.23 23.18
C TYR A 197 8.95 -7.82 23.23
N ILE A 198 8.75 -8.90 23.99
CA ILE A 198 7.50 -9.63 24.06
C ILE A 198 6.99 -9.62 25.49
N LYS A 199 5.85 -8.97 25.73
CA LYS A 199 5.15 -9.01 27.01
C LYS A 199 4.16 -10.17 27.05
N THR A 200 4.18 -10.94 28.14
CA THR A 200 3.10 -11.88 28.44
C THR A 200 1.96 -11.12 29.10
N ILE A 201 0.77 -11.21 28.52
CA ILE A 201 -0.46 -10.71 29.12
C ILE A 201 -1.24 -11.91 29.66
N TYR A 202 -1.13 -12.15 30.96
CA TYR A 202 -1.68 -13.34 31.62
C TYR A 202 -3.15 -13.56 31.29
N GLY A 203 -3.49 -14.81 30.93
CA GLY A 203 -4.85 -15.20 30.53
C GLY A 203 -5.30 -14.74 29.14
N MET A 204 -4.52 -13.91 28.44
CA MET A 204 -4.90 -13.40 27.11
C MET A 204 -3.94 -13.85 26.02
N GLY A 205 -2.64 -13.56 26.14
CA GLY A 205 -1.67 -13.86 25.09
C GLY A 205 -0.41 -13.02 25.20
N TYR A 206 0.06 -12.52 24.06
CA TYR A 206 1.35 -11.84 23.95
C TYR A 206 1.21 -10.50 23.22
N MET A 207 2.09 -9.56 23.54
CA MET A 207 2.13 -8.23 22.94
C MET A 207 3.59 -7.86 22.63
N TRP A 208 3.81 -7.25 21.47
CA TRP A 208 5.12 -6.70 21.09
C TRP A 208 5.28 -5.29 21.68
N LEU A 209 6.46 -4.99 22.24
CA LEU A 209 6.78 -3.77 23.01
C LEU A 209 7.72 -2.79 22.29
N ASP A 210 8.06 -3.03 21.02
CA ASP A 210 8.93 -2.14 20.23
C ASP A 210 10.28 -1.78 20.91
N GLY A 211 10.82 -2.70 21.72
CA GLY A 211 12.12 -2.54 22.37
C GLY A 211 12.12 -1.63 23.60
N ASP A 212 11.01 -1.54 24.34
CA ASP A 212 10.94 -0.86 25.64
C ASP A 212 12.14 -1.25 26.53
N LYS A 213 12.97 -0.25 26.86
CA LYS A 213 14.04 -0.37 27.86
C LYS A 213 13.40 -0.47 29.23
N THR A 214 13.55 -1.63 29.87
CA THR A 214 13.12 -1.87 31.26
C THR A 214 14.02 -1.16 32.28
#